data_AF-A0A0L6CF06-F1
#
_entry.id   AF-A0A0L6CF06-F1
#
_cell.length_a   1.000
_cell.length_b   1.000
_cell.length_c   1.000
_cell.angle_alpha   90.00
_cell.angle_beta   90.00
_cell.angle_gamma   90.00
#
_symmetry.space_group_name_H-M   'P 1'
#
loop_
_entity.id
_entity.type
_entity.pdbx_description
1 polymer ?
#
loop_
_entity_poly.entity_id
_entity_poly.type
_entity_poly.pdbx_seq_one_letter_code
_entity_poly.pdbx_strand_id
1 'polypeptide(L)'
;MSIGDILDLSTPGSRLLAGLSMEQLHSSTSSIDAYEACRDVASAAHQLGCKGLLVPAATQLGETLALFPANLSDVDRPVLVESEIWDGLPPDPRGSAKSHLRLV
;
A
#
# COMPACT_ATOMS: atom_id res chain seq x y z
N MET A 1 -17.62 5.17 -5.87
CA MET A 1 -17.49 4.91 -4.42
C MET A 1 -16.05 5.23 -4.05
N SER A 2 -15.82 6.12 -3.08
CA SER A 2 -14.49 6.53 -2.63
C SER A 2 -14.43 6.28 -1.13
N ILE A 3 -13.36 5.62 -0.66
CA ILE A 3 -13.13 5.39 0.76
C ILE A 3 -12.50 6.68 1.32
N GLY A 4 -13.23 7.38 2.18
CA GLY A 4 -12.72 8.55 2.90
C GLY A 4 -11.79 8.17 4.07
N ASP A 5 -11.24 9.16 4.76
CA ASP A 5 -10.48 8.97 6.01
C ASP A 5 -9.25 8.04 5.88
N ILE A 6 -8.60 8.10 4.73
CA ILE A 6 -7.33 7.43 4.46
C ILE A 6 -6.18 8.38 4.81
N LEU A 7 -5.22 7.91 5.61
CA LEU A 7 -3.98 8.65 5.82
C LEU A 7 -3.10 8.50 4.57
N ASP A 8 -2.95 9.60 3.84
CA ASP A 8 -2.16 9.65 2.60
C ASP A 8 -0.70 10.01 2.88
N LEU A 9 0.19 9.03 2.73
CA LEU A 9 1.64 9.12 2.87
C LEU A 9 2.35 9.17 1.50
N SER A 10 1.62 9.33 0.39
CA SER A 10 2.20 9.57 -0.95
C SER A 10 2.89 10.93 -1.02
N THR A 11 2.44 11.91 -0.23
CA THR A 11 3.00 13.26 -0.22
C THR A 11 4.20 13.38 0.74
N PRO A 12 5.25 14.15 0.37
CA PRO A 12 6.38 14.40 1.27
C PRO A 12 5.98 15.05 2.60
N GLY A 13 5.00 15.94 2.59
CA GLY A 13 4.54 16.65 3.79
C GLY A 13 3.90 15.71 4.81
N SER A 14 2.99 14.84 4.36
CA SER A 14 2.34 13.86 5.25
C SER A 14 3.35 12.90 5.87
N ARG A 15 4.35 12.44 5.10
CA ARG A 15 5.41 11.57 5.61
C ARG A 15 6.27 12.24 6.67
N LEU A 16 6.64 13.49 6.45
CA LEU A 16 7.43 14.26 7.41
C LEU A 16 6.67 14.42 8.74
N LEU A 17 5.36 14.71 8.67
CA LEU A 17 4.50 14.80 9.86
C LEU A 17 4.32 13.45 10.56
N ALA A 18 4.29 12.35 9.82
CA ALA A 18 4.23 10.99 10.36
C ALA A 18 5.58 10.45 10.85
N GLY A 19 6.67 11.19 10.67
CA GLY A 19 8.01 10.75 11.06
C GLY A 19 8.57 9.60 10.20
N LEU A 20 8.06 9.43 8.97
CA LEU A 20 8.51 8.38 8.05
C LEU A 20 9.40 8.95 6.94
N SER A 21 10.54 8.30 6.72
CA SER A 21 11.38 8.57 5.56
C SER A 21 11.00 7.68 4.37
N MET A 22 11.36 8.11 3.16
CA MET A 22 11.24 7.26 1.97
C MET A 22 12.12 6.01 2.05
N GLU A 23 13.27 6.11 2.72
CA GLU A 23 14.18 4.99 2.92
C GLU A 23 13.54 3.89 3.78
N GLN A 24 12.83 4.27 4.85
CA GLN A 24 12.08 3.34 5.68
C GLN A 24 10.94 2.67 4.89
N LEU A 25 10.18 3.44 4.12
CA LEU A 25 9.07 2.94 3.30
C LEU A 25 9.52 1.97 2.20
N HIS A 26 10.70 2.20 1.61
CA HIS A 26 11.29 1.34 0.57
C HIS A 26 12.23 0.27 1.12
N SER A 27 12.32 0.16 2.45
CA SER A 27 13.19 -0.82 3.08
C SER A 27 12.73 -2.25 2.80
N SER A 28 13.66 -3.20 2.92
CA SER A 28 13.33 -4.62 2.97
C SER A 28 12.45 -4.90 4.19
N THR A 29 11.51 -5.84 4.08
CA THR A 29 10.70 -6.32 5.22
C THR A 29 11.54 -6.97 6.33
N SER A 30 12.82 -7.25 6.06
CA SER A 30 13.79 -7.73 7.06
C SER A 30 14.43 -6.61 7.89
N SER A 31 14.24 -5.34 7.53
CA SER A 31 14.71 -4.20 8.34
C SER A 31 13.75 -4.01 9.52
N ILE A 32 14.17 -4.43 10.70
CA ILE A 32 13.34 -4.36 11.91
C ILE A 32 12.96 -2.92 12.22
N ASP A 33 13.94 -2.01 12.28
CA ASP A 33 13.70 -0.60 12.64
C ASP A 33 12.73 0.10 11.68
N ALA A 34 12.86 -0.15 10.37
CA ALA A 34 11.95 0.44 9.38
C ALA A 34 10.55 -0.18 9.45
N TYR A 35 10.47 -1.49 9.69
CA TYR A 35 9.20 -2.17 9.92
C TYR A 35 8.47 -1.61 11.16
N GLU A 36 9.19 -1.42 12.27
CA GLU A 36 8.61 -0.86 13.49
C GLU A 36 8.11 0.58 13.28
N ALA A 37 8.88 1.43 12.60
CA ALA A 37 8.42 2.77 12.26
C ALA A 37 7.12 2.76 11.43
N CYS A 38 7.03 1.89 10.42
CA CYS A 38 5.83 1.75 9.60
C CYS A 38 4.64 1.22 10.42
N ARG A 39 4.89 0.22 11.28
CA ARG A 39 3.88 -0.37 12.17
C ARG A 39 3.34 0.66 13.15
N ASP A 40 4.19 1.49 13.72
CA ASP A 40 3.80 2.46 14.74
C ASP A 40 2.90 3.55 14.13
N VAL A 41 3.24 4.03 12.93
CA VAL A 41 2.36 4.95 12.17
C VAL A 41 1.04 4.29 11.81
N ALA A 42 1.06 3.03 11.36
CA ALA A 42 -0.16 2.30 11.05
C ALA A 42 -1.05 2.08 12.28
N SER A 43 -0.44 1.76 13.42
CA SER A 43 -1.12 1.60 14.70
C SER A 43 -1.77 2.91 15.15
N ALA A 44 -1.05 4.03 15.08
CA ALA A 44 -1.57 5.34 15.41
C ALA A 44 -2.74 5.74 14.51
N ALA A 45 -2.60 5.56 13.18
CA ALA A 45 -3.67 5.84 12.23
C ALA A 45 -4.92 4.98 12.52
N HIS A 46 -4.72 3.69 12.82
CA HIS A 46 -5.80 2.78 13.17
C HIS A 46 -6.55 3.24 14.44
N GLN A 47 -5.80 3.60 15.50
CA GLN A 47 -6.37 4.09 16.77
C GLN A 47 -7.11 5.42 16.63
N LEU A 48 -6.66 6.29 15.72
CA LEU A 48 -7.33 7.55 15.38
C LEU A 48 -8.60 7.37 14.52
N GLY A 49 -8.94 6.12 14.16
CA GLY A 49 -10.15 5.82 13.40
C GLY A 49 -10.00 6.01 11.89
N CYS A 50 -8.78 6.17 11.37
CA CYS A 50 -8.56 6.15 9.92
C CYS A 50 -9.06 4.81 9.34
N LYS A 51 -9.55 4.83 8.10
CA LYS A 51 -10.02 3.62 7.40
C LYS A 51 -8.89 2.83 6.75
N GLY A 52 -7.73 3.46 6.58
CA GLY A 52 -6.58 2.86 5.95
C GLY A 52 -5.46 3.86 5.70
N LEU A 53 -4.48 3.42 4.91
CA LEU A 53 -3.27 4.12 4.54
C LEU A 53 -3.06 4.02 3.03
N LEU A 54 -2.67 5.13 2.39
CA LEU A 54 -2.10 5.13 1.05
C LEU A 54 -0.60 5.41 1.17
N VAL A 55 0.25 4.48 0.77
CA VAL A 55 1.71 4.59 0.91
C VAL A 55 2.42 4.27 -0.41
N PRO A 56 3.60 4.85 -0.68
CA PRO A 56 4.49 4.35 -1.73
C PRO A 56 4.77 2.86 -1.53
N ALA A 57 4.74 2.08 -2.60
CA ALA A 57 5.01 0.65 -2.52
C ALA A 57 6.48 0.37 -2.19
N ALA A 58 6.75 -0.61 -1.33
CA ALA A 58 8.13 -1.01 -1.01
C ALA A 58 8.95 -1.47 -2.24
N THR A 59 8.26 -1.92 -3.29
CA THR A 59 8.84 -2.27 -4.60
C THR A 59 9.31 -1.06 -5.41
N GLN A 60 9.06 0.17 -4.91
CA GLN A 60 9.28 1.44 -5.60
C GLN A 60 8.42 1.62 -6.86
N LEU A 61 7.46 0.72 -7.09
CA LEU A 61 6.58 0.71 -8.24
C LEU A 61 5.14 0.90 -7.78
N GLY A 62 4.64 2.12 -7.98
CA GLY A 62 3.27 2.49 -7.65
C GLY A 62 3.04 2.71 -6.16
N GLU A 63 1.79 2.51 -5.75
CA GLU A 63 1.30 2.79 -4.40
C GLU A 63 0.59 1.56 -3.84
N THR A 64 0.59 1.45 -2.51
CA THR A 64 -0.11 0.42 -1.75
C THR A 64 -1.22 1.08 -0.96
N LEU A 65 -2.44 0.58 -1.14
CA LEU A 65 -3.58 0.88 -0.25
C LEU A 65 -3.71 -0.25 0.78
N ALA A 66 -3.51 0.08 2.06
CA ALA A 66 -3.78 -0.83 3.18
C ALA A 66 -5.05 -0.38 3.90
N LEU A 67 -6.02 -1.27 4.04
CA LEU A 67 -7.29 -0.96 4.72
C LEU A 67 -7.34 -1.60 6.10
N PHE A 68 -8.00 -0.94 7.05
CA PHE A 68 -8.22 -1.43 8.41
C PHE A 68 -9.65 -1.96 8.53
N PRO A 69 -9.90 -3.29 8.42
CA PRO A 69 -11.26 -3.82 8.29
C PRO A 69 -12.17 -3.54 9.50
N ALA A 70 -11.58 -3.30 10.67
CA ALA A 70 -12.28 -2.94 11.90
C ALA A 70 -12.83 -1.50 11.88
N ASN A 71 -12.26 -0.61 11.06
CA ASN A 71 -12.69 0.79 10.93
C ASN A 71 -13.56 1.02 9.69
N LEU A 72 -13.76 0.01 8.84
CA LEU A 72 -14.60 0.12 7.65
C LEU A 72 -16.07 -0.07 8.01
N SER A 73 -16.90 0.89 7.58
CA SER A 73 -18.35 0.70 7.53
C SER A 73 -18.74 -0.31 6.44
N ASP A 74 -19.96 -0.82 6.48
CA ASP A 74 -20.46 -1.75 5.46
C ASP A 74 -20.44 -1.14 4.06
N VAL A 75 -20.65 0.18 3.94
CA VAL A 75 -20.61 0.88 2.67
C VAL A 75 -19.20 1.18 2.18
N ASP A 76 -18.17 1.10 3.03
CA ASP A 76 -16.77 1.30 2.65
C ASP A 76 -16.04 -0.04 2.40
N ARG A 77 -16.65 -1.16 2.77
CA ARG A 77 -16.03 -2.48 2.68
C ARG A 77 -15.91 -2.91 1.22
N PRO A 78 -14.70 -3.21 0.72
CA PRO A 78 -14.54 -3.77 -0.61
C PRO A 78 -15.31 -5.08 -0.73
N VAL A 79 -16.10 -5.20 -1.79
CA VAL A 79 -16.82 -6.42 -2.14
C VAL A 79 -16.24 -6.97 -3.44
N LEU A 80 -16.08 -8.29 -3.50
CA LEU A 80 -15.69 -8.97 -4.72
C LEU A 80 -16.83 -8.82 -5.73
N VAL A 81 -16.60 -8.08 -6.81
CA VAL A 81 -17.58 -7.88 -7.89
C VAL A 81 -17.47 -9.00 -8.93
N GLU A 82 -16.25 -9.41 -9.22
CA GLU A 82 -15.94 -10.41 -10.24
C GLU A 82 -14.67 -11.16 -9.84
N SER A 83 -14.60 -12.43 -10.19
CA SER A 83 -13.40 -13.25 -10.07
C SER A 83 -13.28 -14.13 -11.30
N GLU A 84 -12.12 -14.12 -11.93
CA GLU A 84 -11.81 -14.94 -13.08
C GLU A 84 -10.60 -15.82 -12.74
N ILE A 85 -10.62 -17.06 -13.21
CA ILE A 85 -9.45 -17.95 -13.17
C ILE A 85 -8.72 -17.77 -14.50
N TRP A 86 -7.43 -17.45 -14.43
CA TRP A 86 -6.59 -17.32 -15.62
C TRP A 86 -5.82 -18.62 -15.88
N ASP A 87 -5.98 -19.18 -17.07
CA ASP A 87 -5.19 -20.33 -17.55
C ASP A 87 -3.70 -19.97 -17.74
N GLY A 88 -3.38 -18.68 -17.81
CA GLY A 88 -2.03 -18.12 -17.84
C GLY A 88 -2.05 -16.62 -17.54
N LEU A 89 -0.92 -16.06 -17.11
CA LEU A 89 -0.83 -14.63 -16.79
C LEU A 89 -1.23 -13.78 -18.01
N PRO A 90 -2.12 -12.78 -17.85
CA PRO A 90 -2.48 -11.88 -18.94
C PRO A 90 -1.27 -11.03 -19.32
N PRO A 91 -1.33 -10.37 -20.50
CA PRO A 91 -0.32 -9.42 -20.91
C PRO A 91 -0.04 -8.39 -19.81
N ASP A 92 1.24 -8.08 -19.58
CA ASP A 92 1.64 -7.09 -18.59
C ASP A 92 0.98 -5.74 -18.91
N PRO A 93 0.07 -5.24 -18.06
CA PRO A 93 -0.68 -4.02 -18.33
C PRO A 93 0.21 -2.76 -18.31
N ARG A 94 1.47 -2.87 -17.86
CA ARG A 94 2.46 -1.78 -17.89
C ARG A 94 3.01 -1.50 -19.31
N GLY A 95 2.58 -2.27 -20.31
CA GLY A 95 2.96 -2.09 -21.71
C GLY A 95 4.25 -2.82 -22.08
N SER A 96 4.40 -3.15 -23.36
CA SER A 96 5.49 -3.98 -23.91
C SER A 96 6.86 -3.27 -23.95
N ALA A 97 7.36 -2.76 -22.84
CA ALA A 97 8.81 -2.58 -22.71
C ALA A 97 9.38 -3.98 -22.47
N LYS A 98 9.87 -4.63 -23.53
CA LYS A 98 10.53 -5.93 -23.53
C LYS A 98 11.62 -5.98 -22.45
N SER A 99 11.26 -6.39 -21.24
CA SER A 99 12.22 -6.68 -20.19
C SER A 99 12.87 -8.00 -20.54
N HIS A 100 14.13 -7.93 -20.98
CA HIS A 100 14.96 -9.09 -21.35
C HIS A 100 15.44 -9.85 -20.10
N LEU A 101 14.55 -10.10 -19.15
CA LEU A 101 14.90 -10.89 -17.98
C LEU A 101 14.91 -12.37 -18.37
N ARG A 102 16.10 -12.87 -18.72
CA ARG A 102 16.42 -14.29 -18.62
C ARG A 102 16.44 -14.65 -17.13
N LEU A 103 15.49 -15.48 -16.70
CA LEU A 103 15.66 -16.29 -15.51
C LEU A 103 16.77 -17.31 -15.83
N VAL A 104 17.86 -17.28 -15.05
CA VAL A 104 18.94 -18.26 -15.07
C VAL A 104 18.83 -19.10 -13.81
#